data_AF-A0A918BHT9-F1
#
_entry.id   AF-A0A918BHT9-F1
#
_cell.length_a   1.000
_cell.length_b   1.000
_cell.length_c   1.000
_cell.angle_alpha   90.00
_cell.angle_beta   90.00
_cell.angle_gamma   90.00
#
_symmetry.space_group_name_H-M   'P 1'
#
loop_
_entity.id
_entity.type
_entity.pdbx_description
1 polymer ?
#
loop_
_entity_poly.entity_id
_entity_poly.type
_entity_poly.pdbx_seq_one_letter_code
_entity_poly.pdbx_strand_id
1 'polypeptide(L)'
;MTLNLRSALTLCAALSLCALLAVPGNFPGLGADARLTLAVFALATCAWIGTPIDDTYIALGAGLALTVTGVISSDTLFGTLGDSTVWLLICAFVLAAAVTRTGLAGRVAVFLVGGARTVRQLTHLTTAALVVTAFAVPATSGRAALALPVFLALAKALADRRRLVVMLALLFPTVILLSAVATLIGAGAHLITVSVLWEATGTRIGFTEWLLLGLPLAVVSSHLAAEAVLLTTTRRADREGPVHITPEQIQEHSDRPVTGAWSQAETRCAALLGTVVLLWCSEPLHQVSPAVVALIGAVVASSPALGTVRLKDALKTVPWSLLLFMAATMAMGVALADSGAAKWLVGGLPTGGVPPALFLTVVIVVSTAAHLVLQSRSARSSVLVPLVVAAAVGAGVNPVAAALASTAAAGFCHTLPASAKPVTLFAEIPGTPTYTPRDLLRLSAVLAPLTAALVLLFAVAVWPPLGVPVVR
;
A
#
# COMPACT_ATOMS: atom_id res chain seq x y z
N MET A 1 -17.32 11.48 27.24
CA MET A 1 -16.21 11.38 26.27
C MET A 1 -15.84 12.80 25.86
N THR A 2 -14.79 13.37 26.46
CA THR A 2 -14.36 14.74 26.15
C THR A 2 -13.74 14.77 24.75
N LEU A 3 -14.36 15.51 23.83
CA LEU A 3 -13.79 15.75 22.50
C LEU A 3 -12.45 16.47 22.69
N ASN A 4 -11.35 15.87 22.23
CA ASN A 4 -10.07 16.56 22.23
C ASN A 4 -10.11 17.73 21.21
N LEU A 5 -9.25 18.72 21.39
CA LEU A 5 -9.26 19.94 20.57
C LEU A 5 -9.15 19.65 19.05
N ARG A 6 -8.39 18.61 18.67
CA ARG A 6 -8.31 18.16 17.27
C ARG A 6 -9.64 17.65 16.75
N SER A 7 -10.29 16.73 17.48
CA SER A 7 -11.60 16.17 17.13
C SER A 7 -12.68 17.26 17.06
N ALA A 8 -12.64 18.23 17.96
CA ALA A 8 -13.54 19.38 17.94
C ALA A 8 -13.31 20.26 16.70
N LEU A 9 -12.07 20.63 16.39
CA LEU A 9 -11.73 21.43 15.21
C LEU A 9 -12.10 20.74 13.90
N THR A 10 -11.83 19.43 13.77
CA THR A 10 -12.20 18.67 12.58
C THR A 10 -13.70 18.52 12.42
N LEU A 11 -14.43 18.32 13.51
CA LEU A 11 -15.89 18.23 13.49
C LEU A 11 -16.52 19.57 13.12
N CYS A 12 -16.01 20.68 13.69
CA CYS A 12 -16.43 22.02 13.30
C CYS A 12 -16.15 22.28 11.82
N ALA A 13 -14.95 21.96 11.31
CA ALA A 13 -14.63 22.10 9.89
C ALA A 13 -15.57 21.29 8.99
N ALA A 14 -15.87 20.04 9.38
CA ALA A 14 -16.80 19.18 8.65
C ALA A 14 -18.21 19.77 8.61
N LEU A 15 -18.73 20.15 9.78
CA LEU A 15 -20.09 20.71 9.91
C LEU A 15 -20.21 22.06 9.21
N SER A 16 -19.17 22.91 9.26
CA SER A 16 -19.12 24.17 8.53
C SER A 16 -19.10 23.94 7.02
N LEU A 17 -18.31 22.98 6.53
CA LEU A 17 -18.27 22.65 5.09
C LEU A 17 -19.61 22.05 4.62
N CYS A 18 -20.22 21.17 5.42
CA CYS A 18 -21.56 20.64 5.13
C CYS A 18 -22.62 21.74 5.13
N ALA A 19 -22.58 22.65 6.09
CA ALA A 19 -23.49 23.80 6.13
C ALA A 19 -23.32 24.70 4.90
N LEU A 20 -22.07 24.93 4.46
CA LEU A 20 -21.77 25.68 3.24
C LEU A 20 -22.30 25.00 1.98
N LEU A 21 -22.11 23.67 1.87
CA LEU A 21 -22.59 22.86 0.74
C LEU A 21 -24.12 22.72 0.71
N ALA A 22 -24.78 22.74 1.87
CA ALA A 22 -26.23 22.61 1.98
C ALA A 22 -26.98 23.84 1.45
N VAL A 23 -26.35 25.02 1.45
CA VAL A 23 -26.97 26.26 0.95
C VAL A 23 -26.90 26.29 -0.58
N PRO A 24 -28.05 26.22 -1.30
CA PRO A 24 -28.02 25.99 -2.74
C PRO A 24 -27.35 27.09 -3.57
N GLY A 25 -27.36 28.32 -3.06
CA GLY A 25 -26.81 29.50 -3.72
C GLY A 25 -25.28 29.66 -3.58
N ASN A 26 -24.63 28.93 -2.68
CA ASN A 26 -23.19 29.09 -2.43
C ASN A 26 -22.32 28.53 -3.58
N PHE A 27 -22.83 27.54 -4.31
CA PHE A 27 -22.09 26.81 -5.33
C PHE A 27 -22.93 26.65 -6.60
N PRO A 28 -22.86 27.63 -7.52
CA PRO A 28 -23.56 27.56 -8.81
C PRO A 28 -23.18 26.30 -9.59
N GLY A 29 -24.16 25.67 -10.25
CA GLY A 29 -23.94 24.47 -11.07
C GLY A 29 -23.78 23.16 -10.30
N LEU A 30 -23.82 23.18 -8.95
CA LEU A 30 -23.74 21.97 -8.13
C LEU A 30 -25.14 21.40 -7.88
N GLY A 31 -25.41 20.19 -8.41
CA GLY A 31 -26.68 19.48 -8.21
C GLY A 31 -26.92 19.05 -6.75
N ALA A 32 -28.15 18.62 -6.42
CA ALA A 32 -28.49 18.15 -5.07
C ALA A 32 -27.68 16.90 -4.67
N ASP A 33 -27.62 15.90 -5.55
CA ASP A 33 -26.86 14.66 -5.31
C ASP A 33 -25.36 14.96 -5.19
N ALA A 34 -24.85 15.89 -6.00
CA ALA A 34 -23.46 16.32 -5.95
C ALA A 34 -23.12 16.99 -4.61
N ARG A 35 -24.01 17.87 -4.11
CA ARG A 35 -23.89 18.50 -2.78
C ARG A 35 -23.83 17.45 -1.68
N LEU A 36 -24.78 16.51 -1.67
CA LEU A 36 -24.83 15.43 -0.69
C LEU A 36 -23.56 14.57 -0.74
N THR A 37 -23.11 14.22 -1.93
CA THR A 37 -21.90 13.44 -2.13
C THR A 37 -20.67 14.15 -1.56
N LEU A 38 -20.47 15.42 -1.91
CA LEU A 38 -19.34 16.21 -1.39
C LEU A 38 -19.42 16.40 0.13
N ALA A 39 -20.62 16.58 0.69
CA ALA A 39 -20.83 16.68 2.12
C ALA A 39 -20.47 15.37 2.84
N VAL A 40 -20.88 14.22 2.32
CA VAL A 40 -20.52 12.90 2.87
C VAL A 40 -19.01 12.67 2.78
N PHE A 41 -18.39 12.98 1.63
CA PHE A 41 -16.93 12.89 1.47
C PHE A 41 -16.17 13.79 2.46
N ALA A 42 -16.64 15.03 2.65
CA ALA A 42 -16.08 15.96 3.63
C ALA A 42 -16.18 15.41 5.06
N LEU A 43 -17.36 14.90 5.46
CA LEU A 43 -17.57 14.30 6.77
C LEU A 43 -16.68 13.08 6.97
N ALA A 44 -16.60 12.17 6.00
CA ALA A 44 -15.76 10.99 6.06
C ALA A 44 -14.28 11.37 6.18
N THR A 45 -13.83 12.35 5.39
CA THR A 45 -12.46 12.87 5.43
C THR A 45 -12.14 13.48 6.81
N CYS A 46 -13.00 14.35 7.33
CA CYS A 46 -12.82 14.92 8.65
C CYS A 46 -12.86 13.85 9.75
N ALA A 47 -13.68 12.81 9.61
CA ALA A 47 -13.72 11.70 10.55
C ALA A 47 -12.42 10.89 10.54
N TRP A 48 -11.86 10.56 9.37
CA TRP A 48 -10.58 9.86 9.23
C TRP A 48 -9.40 10.65 9.81
N ILE A 49 -9.48 11.99 9.79
CA ILE A 49 -8.44 12.89 10.32
C ILE A 49 -8.59 13.09 11.83
N GLY A 50 -9.84 13.29 12.27
CA GLY A 50 -10.16 13.88 13.56
C GLY A 50 -10.58 12.90 14.64
N THR A 51 -10.92 11.66 14.27
CA THR A 51 -11.52 10.70 15.19
C THR A 51 -10.71 9.42 15.27
N PRO A 52 -10.73 8.71 16.41
CA PRO A 52 -10.11 7.39 16.55
C PRO A 52 -11.00 6.26 16.03
N ILE A 53 -12.07 6.58 15.29
CA ILE A 53 -13.02 5.58 14.77
C ILE A 53 -12.30 4.77 13.68
N ASP A 54 -12.51 3.45 13.65
CA ASP A 54 -11.93 2.58 12.63
C ASP A 54 -12.36 3.04 11.22
N ASP A 55 -11.40 3.06 10.30
CA ASP A 55 -11.60 3.53 8.92
C ASP A 55 -12.80 2.86 8.24
N THR A 56 -13.02 1.58 8.55
CA THR A 56 -14.09 0.75 7.98
C THR A 56 -15.46 1.26 8.39
N TYR A 57 -15.64 1.67 9.66
CA TYR A 57 -16.92 2.23 10.12
C TYR A 57 -17.21 3.56 9.44
N ILE A 58 -16.19 4.40 9.26
CA ILE A 58 -16.34 5.68 8.57
C ILE A 58 -16.73 5.44 7.10
N ALA A 59 -16.05 4.53 6.42
CA ALA A 59 -16.34 4.18 5.03
C ALA A 59 -17.75 3.59 4.86
N LEU A 60 -18.11 2.60 5.69
CA LEU A 60 -19.44 1.98 5.66
C LEU A 60 -20.54 3.00 6.00
N GLY A 61 -20.30 3.88 6.97
CA GLY A 61 -21.22 4.96 7.31
C GLY A 61 -21.42 5.94 6.16
N ALA A 62 -20.35 6.29 5.44
CA ALA A 62 -20.42 7.13 4.26
C ALA A 62 -21.18 6.45 3.11
N GLY A 63 -20.86 5.19 2.81
CA GLY A 63 -21.59 4.40 1.81
C GLY A 63 -23.07 4.27 2.14
N LEU A 64 -23.39 3.96 3.40
CA LEU A 64 -24.77 3.88 3.89
C LEU A 64 -25.51 5.22 3.77
N ALA A 65 -24.87 6.33 4.13
CA ALA A 65 -25.46 7.65 4.01
C ALA A 65 -25.82 7.97 2.54
N LEU A 66 -24.94 7.66 1.59
CA LEU A 66 -25.19 7.83 0.16
C LEU A 66 -26.32 6.92 -0.35
N THR A 67 -26.41 5.69 0.16
CA THR A 67 -27.50 4.78 -0.19
C THR A 67 -28.85 5.22 0.37
N VAL A 68 -28.91 5.60 1.65
CA VAL A 68 -30.15 6.02 2.32
C VAL A 68 -30.68 7.34 1.74
N THR A 69 -29.79 8.24 1.32
CA THR A 69 -30.17 9.49 0.65
C THR A 69 -30.56 9.30 -0.81
N GLY A 70 -30.41 8.09 -1.38
CA GLY A 70 -30.79 7.77 -2.75
C GLY A 70 -29.77 8.20 -3.81
N VAL A 71 -28.59 8.69 -3.42
CA VAL A 71 -27.52 9.06 -4.36
C VAL A 71 -26.98 7.83 -5.10
N ILE A 72 -26.91 6.69 -4.40
CA ILE A 72 -26.59 5.39 -5.00
C ILE A 72 -27.62 4.34 -4.57
N SER A 73 -27.81 3.31 -5.40
CA SER A 73 -28.70 2.21 -5.06
C SER A 73 -28.07 1.25 -4.03
N SER A 74 -28.89 0.43 -3.36
CA SER A 74 -28.39 -0.67 -2.52
C SER A 74 -27.59 -1.69 -3.32
N ASP A 75 -28.00 -1.93 -4.57
CA ASP A 75 -27.33 -2.88 -5.47
C ASP A 75 -25.94 -2.36 -5.86
N THR A 76 -25.80 -1.04 -6.04
CA THR A 76 -24.49 -0.40 -6.22
C THR A 76 -23.60 -0.64 -5.01
N LEU A 77 -24.10 -0.37 -3.79
CA LEU A 77 -23.31 -0.56 -2.57
C LEU A 77 -22.90 -2.02 -2.38
N PHE A 78 -23.85 -2.96 -2.41
CA PHE A 78 -23.56 -4.38 -2.18
C PHE A 78 -22.79 -5.03 -3.33
N GLY A 79 -23.02 -4.58 -4.56
CA GLY A 79 -22.34 -5.06 -5.77
C GLY A 79 -20.82 -4.87 -5.72
N THR A 80 -20.33 -3.82 -5.04
CA THR A 80 -18.88 -3.59 -4.87
C THR A 80 -18.13 -4.72 -4.18
N LEU A 81 -18.79 -5.52 -3.33
CA LEU A 81 -18.18 -6.71 -2.72
C LEU A 81 -17.91 -7.83 -3.74
N GLY A 82 -18.62 -7.82 -4.86
CA GLY A 82 -18.43 -8.75 -5.97
C GLY A 82 -17.28 -8.37 -6.89
N ASP A 83 -16.61 -7.23 -6.68
CA ASP A 83 -15.55 -6.78 -7.57
C ASP A 83 -14.36 -7.76 -7.61
N SER A 84 -13.80 -7.92 -8.80
CA SER A 84 -12.67 -8.83 -9.05
C SER A 84 -11.45 -8.48 -8.19
N THR A 85 -11.26 -7.19 -7.87
CA THR A 85 -10.16 -6.71 -7.04
C THR A 85 -10.31 -7.13 -5.57
N VAL A 86 -11.55 -7.15 -5.05
CA VAL A 86 -11.86 -7.67 -3.71
C VAL A 86 -11.55 -9.17 -3.64
N TRP A 87 -11.96 -9.93 -4.65
CA TRP A 87 -11.67 -11.36 -4.76
C TRP A 87 -10.18 -11.67 -4.92
N LEU A 88 -9.46 -10.89 -5.71
CA LEU A 88 -8.01 -10.98 -5.83
C LEU A 88 -7.34 -10.83 -4.46
N LEU A 89 -7.77 -9.87 -3.64
CA LEU A 89 -7.21 -9.65 -2.31
C LEU A 89 -7.49 -10.82 -1.37
N ILE A 90 -8.74 -11.31 -1.32
CA ILE A 90 -9.13 -12.49 -0.51
C ILE A 90 -8.20 -13.67 -0.84
N CYS A 91 -8.07 -13.98 -2.12
CA CYS A 91 -7.30 -15.13 -2.58
C CYS A 91 -5.80 -14.95 -2.34
N ALA A 92 -5.27 -13.74 -2.51
CA ALA A 92 -3.88 -13.44 -2.17
C ALA A 92 -3.58 -13.66 -0.67
N PHE A 93 -4.52 -13.34 0.23
CA PHE A 93 -4.34 -13.62 1.66
C PHE A 93 -4.36 -15.11 1.97
N VAL A 94 -5.21 -15.89 1.29
CA VAL A 94 -5.22 -17.35 1.41
C VAL A 94 -3.89 -17.96 0.95
N LEU A 95 -3.36 -17.50 -0.19
CA LEU A 95 -2.04 -17.90 -0.70
C LEU A 95 -0.93 -17.53 0.30
N ALA A 96 -0.97 -16.33 0.87
CA ALA A 96 0.02 -15.90 1.87
C ALA A 96 -0.06 -16.70 3.17
N ALA A 97 -1.25 -17.11 3.60
CA ALA A 97 -1.42 -18.01 4.74
C ALA A 97 -0.74 -19.37 4.47
N ALA A 98 -0.85 -19.89 3.25
CA ALA A 98 -0.18 -21.11 2.81
C ALA A 98 1.35 -20.98 2.86
N VAL A 99 1.90 -19.86 2.39
CA VAL A 99 3.34 -19.55 2.45
C VAL A 99 3.82 -19.44 3.91
N THR A 100 3.07 -18.75 4.76
CA THR A 100 3.40 -18.57 6.18
C THR A 100 3.39 -19.92 6.93
N ARG A 101 2.49 -20.83 6.55
CA ARG A 101 2.35 -22.16 7.15
C ARG A 101 3.43 -23.17 6.76
N THR A 102 4.21 -22.95 5.70
CA THR A 102 5.28 -23.88 5.30
C THR A 102 6.63 -23.58 5.92
N GLY A 103 6.89 -22.33 6.31
CA GLY A 103 8.21 -21.92 6.82
C GLY A 103 9.18 -21.45 5.74
N LEU A 104 8.73 -21.36 4.48
CA LEU A 104 9.50 -20.82 3.36
C LEU A 104 10.14 -19.46 3.68
N ALA A 105 9.47 -18.61 4.46
CA ALA A 105 10.01 -17.33 4.90
C ALA A 105 11.32 -17.46 5.71
N GLY A 106 11.43 -18.48 6.58
CA GLY A 106 12.65 -18.74 7.36
C GLY A 106 13.80 -19.23 6.48
N ARG A 107 13.53 -20.02 5.44
CA ARG A 107 14.56 -20.42 4.47
C ARG A 107 15.05 -19.26 3.62
N VAL A 108 14.11 -18.42 3.19
CA VAL A 108 14.44 -17.16 2.52
C VAL A 108 15.32 -16.32 3.44
N ALA A 109 15.00 -16.20 4.72
CA ALA A 109 15.83 -15.51 5.71
C ALA A 109 17.29 -15.99 5.69
N VAL A 110 17.52 -17.31 5.80
CA VAL A 110 18.87 -17.90 5.75
C VAL A 110 19.56 -17.62 4.42
N PHE A 111 18.86 -17.82 3.30
CA PHE A 111 19.41 -17.60 1.97
C PHE A 111 19.95 -16.17 1.80
N LEU A 112 19.25 -15.18 2.36
CA LEU A 112 19.61 -13.77 2.21
C LEU A 112 20.82 -13.35 3.05
N VAL A 113 20.94 -13.92 4.25
CA VAL A 113 21.90 -13.42 5.25
C VAL A 113 23.13 -14.32 5.33
N GLY A 114 23.00 -15.60 5.00
CA GLY A 114 24.13 -16.54 4.93
C GLY A 114 25.14 -16.21 3.82
N GLY A 115 24.71 -15.45 2.80
CA GLY A 115 25.59 -14.95 1.73
C GLY A 115 26.28 -13.62 2.04
N ALA A 116 25.89 -12.93 3.10
CA ALA A 116 26.40 -11.59 3.42
C ALA A 116 27.73 -11.66 4.18
N ARG A 117 28.76 -11.02 3.64
CA ARG A 117 30.10 -10.91 4.26
C ARG A 117 30.37 -9.53 4.86
N THR A 118 29.65 -8.50 4.39
CA THR A 118 29.75 -7.12 4.88
C THR A 118 28.38 -6.56 5.24
N VAL A 119 28.32 -5.51 6.06
CA VAL A 119 27.07 -4.83 6.41
C VAL A 119 26.35 -4.30 5.17
N ARG A 120 27.07 -3.66 4.23
CA ARG A 120 26.45 -3.15 3.00
C ARG A 120 25.83 -4.28 2.17
N GLN A 121 26.53 -5.42 2.05
CA GLN A 121 25.99 -6.58 1.35
C GLN A 121 24.74 -7.14 2.06
N LEU A 122 24.76 -7.25 3.39
CA LEU A 122 23.58 -7.67 4.18
C LEU A 122 22.38 -6.75 3.89
N THR A 123 22.59 -5.42 3.89
CA THR A 123 21.53 -4.44 3.63
C THR A 123 20.90 -4.62 2.26
N HIS A 124 21.70 -4.76 1.20
CA HIS A 124 21.16 -4.91 -0.16
C HIS A 124 20.53 -6.29 -0.41
N LEU A 125 21.09 -7.37 0.13
CA LEU A 125 20.47 -8.69 0.06
C LEU A 125 19.12 -8.71 0.78
N THR A 126 19.07 -8.14 1.99
CA THR A 126 17.81 -7.95 2.74
C THR A 126 16.81 -7.12 1.94
N THR A 127 17.27 -6.03 1.30
CA THR A 127 16.43 -5.18 0.46
C THR A 127 15.84 -5.94 -0.71
N ALA A 128 16.67 -6.67 -1.46
CA ALA A 128 16.24 -7.47 -2.60
C ALA A 128 15.18 -8.51 -2.19
N ALA A 129 15.37 -9.17 -1.05
CA ALA A 129 14.38 -10.12 -0.56
C ALA A 129 13.06 -9.48 -0.19
N LEU A 130 13.13 -8.37 0.54
CA LEU A 130 11.93 -7.65 0.95
C LEU A 130 11.16 -7.22 -0.30
N VAL A 131 11.83 -6.76 -1.36
CA VAL A 131 11.17 -6.51 -2.66
C VAL A 131 10.49 -7.78 -3.20
N VAL A 132 11.16 -8.92 -3.21
CA VAL A 132 10.59 -10.21 -3.67
C VAL A 132 9.35 -10.63 -2.86
N THR A 133 9.27 -10.32 -1.56
CA THR A 133 8.07 -10.65 -0.76
C THR A 133 6.80 -9.96 -1.24
N ALA A 134 6.89 -8.87 -2.02
CA ALA A 134 5.72 -8.19 -2.60
C ALA A 134 4.93 -9.08 -3.58
N PHE A 135 5.56 -10.12 -4.13
CA PHE A 135 4.92 -11.10 -5.02
C PHE A 135 4.21 -12.22 -4.27
N ALA A 136 4.57 -12.44 -3.00
CA ALA A 136 4.14 -13.60 -2.23
C ALA A 136 3.09 -13.28 -1.16
N VAL A 137 3.20 -12.11 -0.52
CA VAL A 137 2.37 -11.75 0.62
C VAL A 137 1.69 -10.40 0.36
N PRO A 138 0.35 -10.36 0.36
CA PRO A 138 -0.37 -9.11 0.17
C PRO A 138 -0.28 -8.25 1.43
N ALA A 139 -0.45 -6.95 1.20
CA ALA A 139 -0.40 -5.90 2.22
C ALA A 139 0.94 -5.77 2.98
N THR A 140 1.31 -4.52 3.23
CA THR A 140 2.56 -4.18 3.92
C THR A 140 2.61 -4.74 5.35
N SER A 141 1.48 -4.82 6.06
CA SER A 141 1.41 -5.38 7.41
C SER A 141 1.66 -6.89 7.43
N GLY A 142 1.14 -7.64 6.45
CA GLY A 142 1.39 -9.07 6.33
C GLY A 142 2.87 -9.36 6.06
N ARG A 143 3.46 -8.57 5.15
CA ARG A 143 4.91 -8.63 4.84
C ARG A 143 5.79 -8.27 6.04
N ALA A 144 5.37 -7.29 6.85
CA ALA A 144 6.06 -6.94 8.08
C ALA A 144 6.03 -8.07 9.11
N ALA A 145 4.86 -8.69 9.32
CA ALA A 145 4.74 -9.86 10.19
C ALA A 145 5.59 -11.04 9.70
N LEU A 146 5.64 -11.28 8.40
CA LEU A 146 6.48 -12.31 7.79
C LEU A 146 7.98 -12.06 8.04
N ALA A 147 8.41 -10.80 7.95
CA ALA A 147 9.81 -10.41 8.05
C ALA A 147 10.30 -10.20 9.48
N LEU A 148 9.39 -10.06 10.46
CA LEU A 148 9.73 -9.79 11.86
C LEU A 148 10.62 -10.89 12.49
N PRO A 149 10.34 -12.20 12.35
CA PRO A 149 11.23 -13.24 12.91
C PRO A 149 12.65 -13.16 12.35
N VAL A 150 12.79 -12.79 11.06
CA VAL A 150 14.09 -12.61 10.41
C VAL A 150 14.84 -11.43 11.03
N PHE A 151 14.16 -10.31 11.21
CA PHE A 151 14.73 -9.16 11.89
C PHE A 151 15.18 -9.50 13.31
N LEU A 152 14.38 -10.23 14.09
CA LEU A 152 14.72 -10.60 15.46
C LEU A 152 15.97 -11.49 15.52
N ALA A 153 16.08 -12.47 14.62
CA ALA A 153 17.28 -13.29 14.48
C ALA A 153 18.53 -12.44 14.17
N LEU A 154 18.41 -11.50 13.23
CA LEU A 154 19.47 -10.57 12.88
C LEU A 154 19.83 -9.63 14.05
N ALA A 155 18.83 -9.13 14.76
CA ALA A 155 19.00 -8.22 15.89
C ALA A 155 19.76 -8.90 17.03
N LYS A 156 19.46 -10.17 17.33
CA LYS A 156 20.20 -10.95 18.34
C LYS A 156 21.61 -11.30 17.87
N ALA A 157 21.78 -11.73 16.62
CA ALA A 157 23.12 -12.01 16.06
C ALA A 157 24.04 -10.77 16.05
N LEU A 158 23.45 -9.57 16.02
CA LEU A 158 24.15 -8.29 16.03
C LEU A 158 23.94 -7.52 17.35
N ALA A 159 23.62 -8.19 18.46
CA ALA A 159 23.29 -7.55 19.74
C ALA A 159 24.40 -6.59 20.23
N ASP A 160 25.67 -6.96 20.05
CA ASP A 160 26.83 -6.12 20.42
C ASP A 160 27.03 -4.92 19.48
N ARG A 161 26.32 -4.89 18.36
CA ARG A 161 26.40 -3.85 17.33
C ARG A 161 25.09 -3.07 17.24
N ARG A 162 24.69 -2.45 18.35
CA ARG A 162 23.44 -1.67 18.49
C ARG A 162 23.07 -0.80 17.28
N ARG A 163 24.05 -0.10 16.68
CA ARG A 163 23.82 0.77 15.52
C ARG A 163 23.31 0.01 14.28
N LEU A 164 23.77 -1.23 14.08
CA LEU A 164 23.29 -2.10 13.00
C LEU A 164 21.88 -2.63 13.27
N VAL A 165 21.55 -2.92 14.54
CA VAL A 165 20.19 -3.30 14.94
C VAL A 165 19.20 -2.17 14.64
N VAL A 166 19.55 -0.93 15.03
CA VAL A 166 18.77 0.28 14.70
C VAL A 166 18.65 0.48 13.19
N MET A 167 19.74 0.30 12.44
CA MET A 167 19.72 0.38 10.98
C MET A 167 18.75 -0.65 10.37
N LEU A 168 18.80 -1.92 10.80
CA LEU A 168 17.88 -2.96 10.29
C LEU A 168 16.43 -2.65 10.66
N ALA A 169 16.20 -2.13 11.87
CA ALA A 169 14.87 -1.77 12.35
C ALA A 169 14.24 -0.64 11.51
N LEU A 170 15.06 0.24 10.90
CA LEU A 170 14.60 1.22 9.91
C LEU A 170 14.51 0.63 8.49
N LEU A 171 15.47 -0.22 8.10
CA LEU A 171 15.53 -0.81 6.76
C LEU A 171 14.29 -1.65 6.43
N PHE A 172 13.93 -2.57 7.31
CA PHE A 172 12.83 -3.52 7.09
C PHE A 172 11.49 -2.83 6.77
N PRO A 173 10.94 -1.97 7.65
CA PRO A 173 9.68 -1.31 7.35
C PRO A 173 9.80 -0.39 6.13
N THR A 174 10.94 0.26 5.93
CA THR A 174 11.15 1.18 4.80
C THR A 174 11.06 0.47 3.47
N VAL A 175 11.81 -0.63 3.31
CA VAL A 175 11.78 -1.39 2.07
C VAL A 175 10.41 -2.02 1.87
N ILE A 176 9.77 -2.58 2.91
CA ILE A 176 8.42 -3.15 2.80
C ILE A 176 7.41 -2.12 2.27
N LEU A 177 7.47 -0.89 2.77
CA LEU A 177 6.55 0.17 2.38
C LEU A 177 6.78 0.65 0.94
N LEU A 178 8.03 0.89 0.54
CA LEU A 178 8.38 1.41 -0.78
C LEU A 178 8.24 0.34 -1.86
N SER A 179 8.69 -0.88 -1.58
CA SER A 179 8.58 -1.98 -2.55
C SER A 179 7.16 -2.50 -2.74
N ALA A 180 6.20 -2.09 -1.92
CA ALA A 180 4.80 -2.49 -2.09
C ALA A 180 4.29 -2.18 -3.50
N VAL A 181 4.66 -1.02 -4.08
CA VAL A 181 4.19 -0.58 -5.40
C VAL A 181 4.62 -1.54 -6.53
N ALA A 182 5.55 -2.46 -6.27
CA ALA A 182 5.99 -3.46 -7.24
C ALA A 182 4.84 -4.30 -7.81
N THR A 183 3.84 -4.63 -6.98
CA THR A 183 2.76 -5.54 -7.36
C THR A 183 1.40 -4.97 -7.00
N LEU A 184 0.40 -5.38 -7.77
CA LEU A 184 -0.98 -4.96 -7.57
C LEU A 184 -1.51 -5.40 -6.18
N ILE A 185 -1.08 -6.57 -5.69
CA ILE A 185 -1.44 -7.09 -4.37
C ILE A 185 -0.59 -6.53 -3.21
N GLY A 186 0.46 -5.75 -3.50
CA GLY A 186 1.43 -5.29 -2.51
C GLY A 186 0.82 -4.41 -1.42
N ALA A 187 -0.27 -3.69 -1.73
CA ALA A 187 -1.09 -2.96 -0.75
C ALA A 187 -2.54 -2.83 -1.22
N GLY A 188 -3.49 -2.84 -0.27
CA GLY A 188 -4.91 -2.58 -0.58
C GLY A 188 -5.16 -1.21 -1.24
N ALA A 189 -4.27 -0.24 -1.01
CA ALA A 189 -4.27 1.04 -1.71
C ALA A 189 -4.16 0.93 -3.25
N HIS A 190 -3.39 -0.03 -3.77
CA HIS A 190 -3.22 -0.23 -5.21
C HIS A 190 -4.52 -0.76 -5.83
N LEU A 191 -5.14 -1.69 -5.11
CA LEU A 191 -6.45 -2.25 -5.43
C LEU A 191 -7.55 -1.17 -5.45
N ILE A 192 -7.61 -0.31 -4.43
CA ILE A 192 -8.49 0.86 -4.41
C ILE A 192 -8.22 1.76 -5.63
N THR A 193 -6.95 1.97 -5.99
CA THR A 193 -6.56 2.84 -7.10
C THR A 193 -7.09 2.33 -8.43
N VAL A 194 -6.88 1.05 -8.74
CA VAL A 194 -7.35 0.47 -10.01
C VAL A 194 -8.87 0.40 -10.08
N SER A 195 -9.53 0.12 -8.96
CA SER A 195 -11.00 0.11 -8.90
C SER A 195 -11.58 1.51 -9.13
N VAL A 196 -11.07 2.53 -8.45
CA VAL A 196 -11.53 3.92 -8.63
C VAL A 196 -11.26 4.41 -10.06
N LEU A 197 -10.10 4.08 -10.63
CA LEU A 197 -9.78 4.44 -12.00
C LEU A 197 -10.73 3.78 -13.01
N TRP A 198 -11.07 2.51 -12.80
CA TRP A 198 -12.06 1.81 -13.62
C TRP A 198 -13.43 2.48 -13.54
N GLU A 199 -13.96 2.72 -12.34
CA GLU A 199 -15.28 3.34 -12.18
C GLU A 199 -15.34 4.75 -12.78
N ALA A 200 -14.28 5.55 -12.60
CA ALA A 200 -14.27 6.94 -13.06
C ALA A 200 -13.97 7.10 -14.56
N THR A 201 -13.27 6.16 -15.19
CA THR A 201 -12.74 6.35 -16.56
C THR A 201 -12.98 5.19 -17.52
N GLY A 202 -13.44 4.05 -17.02
CA GLY A 202 -13.51 2.79 -17.79
C GLY A 202 -12.13 2.20 -18.13
N THR A 203 -11.03 2.73 -17.58
CA THR A 203 -9.68 2.22 -17.84
C THR A 203 -9.32 1.13 -16.84
N ARG A 204 -8.99 -0.08 -17.32
CA ARG A 204 -8.52 -1.19 -16.48
C ARG A 204 -7.01 -1.25 -16.51
N ILE A 205 -6.39 -1.35 -15.33
CA ILE A 205 -4.97 -1.69 -15.19
C ILE A 205 -4.89 -3.13 -14.71
N GLY A 206 -4.30 -3.99 -15.54
CA GLY A 206 -4.05 -5.39 -15.20
C GLY A 206 -2.90 -5.57 -14.22
N PHE A 207 -2.66 -6.80 -13.79
CA PHE A 207 -1.51 -7.14 -12.95
C PHE A 207 -0.19 -6.88 -13.68
N THR A 208 -0.09 -7.30 -14.95
CA THR A 208 1.16 -7.15 -15.73
C THR A 208 1.49 -5.69 -16.00
N GLU A 209 0.49 -4.89 -16.36
CA GLU A 209 0.67 -3.45 -16.57
C GLU A 209 1.11 -2.75 -15.28
N TRP A 210 0.45 -3.05 -14.15
CA TRP A 210 0.87 -2.54 -12.84
C TRP A 210 2.32 -2.94 -12.52
N LEU A 211 2.69 -4.20 -12.79
CA LEU A 211 4.02 -4.71 -12.55
C LEU A 211 5.07 -3.93 -13.35
N LEU A 212 4.84 -3.68 -14.63
CA LEU A 212 5.77 -2.95 -15.50
C LEU A 212 5.94 -1.49 -15.05
N LEU A 213 4.88 -0.86 -14.58
CA LEU A 213 4.90 0.54 -14.11
C LEU A 213 5.47 0.68 -12.70
N GLY A 214 5.20 -0.29 -11.82
CA GLY A 214 5.48 -0.25 -10.39
C GLY A 214 6.78 -0.93 -9.97
N LEU A 215 7.16 -2.06 -10.58
CA LEU A 215 8.36 -2.81 -10.19
C LEU A 215 9.66 -1.99 -10.35
N PRO A 216 9.90 -1.29 -11.46
CA PRO A 216 11.15 -0.54 -11.59
C PRO A 216 11.23 0.60 -10.57
N LEU A 217 10.10 1.27 -10.28
CA LEU A 217 10.03 2.28 -9.22
C LEU A 217 10.30 1.67 -7.83
N ALA A 218 9.70 0.52 -7.53
CA ALA A 218 9.90 -0.21 -6.28
C ALA A 218 11.36 -0.60 -6.07
N VAL A 219 12.03 -1.12 -7.11
CA VAL A 219 13.44 -1.53 -7.05
C VAL A 219 14.34 -0.32 -6.82
N VAL A 220 14.18 0.74 -7.62
CA VAL A 220 15.02 1.95 -7.52
C VAL A 220 14.80 2.66 -6.18
N SER A 221 13.55 2.88 -5.78
CA SER A 221 13.24 3.53 -4.50
C SER A 221 13.71 2.71 -3.31
N SER A 222 13.59 1.38 -3.33
CA SER A 222 14.08 0.51 -2.25
C SER A 222 15.60 0.49 -2.17
N HIS A 223 16.30 0.48 -3.32
CA HIS A 223 17.75 0.55 -3.36
C HIS A 223 18.27 1.88 -2.79
N LEU A 224 17.70 2.99 -3.24
CA LEU A 224 18.09 4.32 -2.74
C LEU A 224 17.71 4.50 -1.27
N ALA A 225 16.62 3.89 -0.82
CA ALA A 225 16.26 3.89 0.59
C ALA A 225 17.22 3.07 1.45
N ALA A 226 17.72 1.94 0.94
CA ALA A 226 18.77 1.18 1.62
C ALA A 226 20.05 2.00 1.80
N GLU A 227 20.45 2.76 0.77
CA GLU A 227 21.59 3.69 0.86
C GLU A 227 21.31 4.85 1.83
N ALA A 228 20.11 5.45 1.78
CA ALA A 228 19.72 6.50 2.71
C ALA A 228 19.78 6.01 4.17
N VAL A 229 19.25 4.81 4.45
CA VAL A 229 19.33 4.19 5.77
C VAL A 229 20.78 3.99 6.20
N LEU A 230 21.63 3.41 5.33
CA LEU A 230 23.06 3.27 5.63
C LEU A 230 23.72 4.63 5.93
N LEU A 231 23.41 5.65 5.15
CA LEU A 231 23.97 6.99 5.30
C LEU A 231 23.55 7.67 6.60
N THR A 232 22.27 7.56 6.98
CA THR A 232 21.72 8.27 8.14
C THR A 232 21.97 7.54 9.46
N THR A 233 22.19 6.22 9.46
CA THR A 233 22.31 5.44 10.70
C THR A 233 23.69 4.86 10.94
N THR A 234 24.55 4.72 9.93
CA THR A 234 25.86 4.05 10.05
C THR A 234 27.05 4.95 9.68
N ARG A 235 28.22 4.70 10.26
CA ARG A 235 29.50 5.32 9.85
C ARG A 235 30.16 4.48 8.76
N ARG A 236 31.09 5.07 7.99
CA ARG A 236 31.82 4.35 6.93
C ARG A 236 32.48 3.05 7.42
N ALA A 237 33.15 3.09 8.57
CA ALA A 237 33.77 1.92 9.18
C ALA A 237 32.77 0.80 9.55
N ASP A 238 31.52 1.14 9.89
CA ASP A 238 30.49 0.14 10.16
C ASP A 238 30.08 -0.60 8.88
N ARG A 239 30.05 0.09 7.73
CA ARG A 239 29.52 -0.42 6.44
C ARG A 239 30.42 -1.47 5.79
N GLU A 240 31.73 -1.25 5.92
CA GLU A 240 32.78 -2.15 5.42
C GLU A 240 33.10 -3.27 6.42
N GLY A 241 32.56 -3.17 7.64
CA GLY A 241 32.78 -4.14 8.71
C GLY A 241 32.28 -5.55 8.36
N PRO A 242 32.99 -6.61 8.78
CA PRO A 242 32.60 -7.98 8.49
C PRO A 242 31.32 -8.33 9.24
N VAL A 243 30.42 -9.05 8.57
CA VAL A 243 29.22 -9.64 9.16
C VAL A 243 29.22 -11.11 8.80
N HIS A 244 29.05 -11.97 9.80
CA HIS A 244 28.94 -13.42 9.62
C HIS A 244 27.70 -13.83 10.40
N ILE A 245 26.66 -14.21 9.68
CA ILE A 245 25.41 -14.69 10.27
C ILE A 245 25.28 -16.13 9.87
N THR A 246 25.34 -17.01 10.86
CA THR A 246 25.27 -18.44 10.59
C THR A 246 23.80 -18.88 10.55
N PRO A 247 23.47 -19.91 9.76
CA PRO A 247 22.10 -20.42 9.72
C PRO A 247 21.59 -20.87 11.10
N GLU A 248 22.47 -21.33 11.99
CA GLU A 248 22.14 -21.77 13.35
C GLU A 248 21.57 -20.63 14.19
N GLN A 249 22.12 -19.42 14.07
CA GLN A 249 21.62 -18.23 14.77
C GLN A 249 20.19 -17.85 14.37
N ILE A 250 19.82 -18.17 13.13
CA ILE A 250 18.47 -17.94 12.59
C ILE A 250 17.54 -19.09 13.00
N GLN A 251 18.05 -20.31 13.02
CA GLN A 251 17.32 -21.50 13.46
C GLN A 251 16.83 -21.35 14.91
N GLU A 252 17.60 -20.72 15.80
CA GLU A 252 17.20 -20.43 17.19
C GLU A 252 15.89 -19.60 17.32
N HIS A 253 15.52 -18.86 16.28
CA HIS A 253 14.33 -18.00 16.26
C HIS A 253 13.28 -18.47 15.27
N SER A 254 13.41 -19.71 14.79
CA SER A 254 12.46 -20.33 13.88
C SER A 254 11.96 -21.64 14.45
N ASP A 255 10.64 -21.76 14.51
CA ASP A 255 9.97 -23.00 14.93
C ASP A 255 10.07 -24.13 13.89
N ARG A 256 10.71 -23.86 12.73
CA ARG A 256 10.86 -24.81 11.63
C ARG A 256 12.29 -24.87 11.12
N PRO A 257 12.70 -26.00 10.51
CA PRO A 257 14.00 -26.10 9.87
C PRO A 257 14.20 -25.01 8.80
N VAL A 258 15.26 -24.22 8.94
CA VAL A 258 15.61 -23.17 7.97
C VAL A 258 16.72 -23.58 7.00
N THR A 259 17.34 -24.74 7.24
CA THR A 259 18.38 -25.35 6.39
C THR A 259 18.01 -26.79 5.98
N GLY A 260 18.85 -27.42 5.14
CA GLY A 260 18.67 -28.79 4.69
C GLY A 260 17.70 -28.95 3.51
N ALA A 261 17.32 -30.19 3.20
CA ALA A 261 16.42 -30.49 2.09
C ALA A 261 15.03 -29.87 2.31
N TRP A 262 14.40 -29.46 1.21
CA TRP A 262 13.05 -28.90 1.24
C TRP A 262 12.03 -30.00 1.52
N SER A 263 11.11 -29.73 2.42
CA SER A 263 9.96 -30.61 2.67
C SER A 263 9.01 -30.60 1.46
N GLN A 264 8.20 -31.65 1.31
CA GLN A 264 7.19 -31.69 0.25
C GLN A 264 6.22 -30.51 0.33
N ALA A 265 5.86 -30.06 1.54
CA ALA A 265 4.98 -28.91 1.73
C ALA A 265 5.62 -27.61 1.23
N GLU A 266 6.90 -27.37 1.52
CA GLU A 266 7.65 -26.23 1.02
C GLU A 266 7.74 -26.24 -0.51
N THR A 267 8.11 -27.39 -1.10
CA THR A 267 8.22 -27.54 -2.55
C THR A 267 6.89 -27.30 -3.26
N ARG A 268 5.80 -27.91 -2.78
CA ARG A 268 4.46 -27.72 -3.36
C ARG A 268 3.99 -26.27 -3.26
N CYS A 269 4.21 -25.63 -2.11
CA CYS A 269 3.83 -24.24 -1.90
C CYS A 269 4.64 -23.29 -2.78
N ALA A 270 5.95 -23.48 -2.91
CA ALA A 270 6.79 -22.66 -3.78
C ALA A 270 6.47 -22.89 -5.26
N ALA A 271 6.21 -24.12 -5.69
CA ALA A 271 5.78 -24.42 -7.05
C ALA A 271 4.43 -23.76 -7.37
N LEU A 272 3.47 -23.83 -6.45
CA LEU A 272 2.17 -23.18 -6.60
C LEU A 272 2.31 -21.66 -6.68
N LEU A 273 3.06 -21.06 -5.75
CA LEU A 273 3.30 -19.62 -5.74
C LEU A 273 4.01 -19.16 -7.04
N GLY A 274 5.05 -19.88 -7.46
CA GLY A 274 5.75 -19.62 -8.71
C GLY A 274 4.81 -19.69 -9.91
N THR A 275 3.94 -20.69 -9.95
CA THR A 275 2.93 -20.84 -11.02
C THR A 275 1.93 -19.68 -11.03
N VAL A 276 1.39 -19.29 -9.87
CA VAL A 276 0.46 -18.15 -9.76
C VAL A 276 1.11 -16.85 -10.21
N VAL A 277 2.35 -16.59 -9.77
CA VAL A 277 3.10 -15.38 -10.17
C VAL A 277 3.39 -15.38 -11.67
N LEU A 278 3.80 -16.52 -12.24
CA LEU A 278 4.02 -16.65 -13.68
C LEU A 278 2.74 -16.35 -14.46
N LEU A 279 1.60 -16.91 -14.03
CA LEU A 279 0.30 -16.65 -14.65
C LEU A 279 -0.12 -15.18 -14.54
N TRP A 280 0.09 -14.53 -13.39
CA TRP A 280 -0.16 -13.09 -13.26
C TRP A 280 0.71 -12.24 -14.19
N CYS A 281 1.99 -12.59 -14.35
CA CYS A 281 2.92 -11.91 -15.25
C CYS A 281 2.64 -12.18 -16.73
N SER A 282 1.96 -13.28 -17.05
CA SER A 282 1.56 -13.66 -18.42
C SER A 282 0.12 -13.29 -18.75
N GLU A 283 -0.56 -12.50 -17.90
CA GLU A 283 -1.96 -12.09 -18.07
C GLU A 283 -2.29 -11.62 -19.50
N PRO A 284 -1.48 -10.78 -20.17
CA PRO A 284 -1.78 -10.34 -21.54
C PRO A 284 -1.83 -11.47 -22.57
N LEU A 285 -1.17 -12.62 -22.32
CA LEU A 285 -1.11 -13.75 -23.24
C LEU A 285 -2.36 -14.63 -23.21
N HIS A 286 -2.96 -14.81 -22.02
CA HIS A 286 -4.11 -15.70 -21.83
C HIS A 286 -5.40 -14.96 -21.45
N GLN A 287 -5.33 -13.67 -21.11
CA GLN A 287 -6.47 -12.80 -20.78
C GLN A 287 -7.37 -13.32 -19.65
N VAL A 288 -6.81 -14.15 -18.76
CA VAL A 288 -7.53 -14.65 -17.57
C VAL A 288 -7.31 -13.66 -16.45
N SER A 289 -8.41 -13.19 -15.85
CA SER A 289 -8.36 -12.22 -14.75
C SER A 289 -7.43 -12.69 -13.63
N PRO A 290 -6.58 -11.79 -13.08
CA PRO A 290 -5.72 -12.11 -11.94
C PRO A 290 -6.49 -12.68 -10.74
N ALA A 291 -7.74 -12.25 -10.55
CA ALA A 291 -8.61 -12.75 -9.48
C ALA A 291 -8.96 -14.23 -9.64
N VAL A 292 -9.20 -14.68 -10.88
CA VAL A 292 -9.49 -16.09 -11.20
C VAL A 292 -8.25 -16.96 -10.98
N VAL A 293 -7.09 -16.50 -11.47
CA VAL A 293 -5.80 -17.17 -11.21
C VAL A 293 -5.55 -17.31 -9.71
N ALA A 294 -5.77 -16.24 -8.95
CA ALA A 294 -5.63 -16.24 -7.50
C ALA A 294 -6.61 -17.20 -6.83
N LEU A 295 -7.86 -17.25 -7.27
CA LEU A 295 -8.88 -18.15 -6.74
C LEU A 295 -8.53 -19.62 -6.96
N ILE A 296 -8.09 -19.99 -8.16
CA ILE A 296 -7.58 -21.34 -8.46
C ILE A 296 -6.42 -21.65 -7.51
N GLY A 297 -5.45 -20.74 -7.39
CA GLY A 297 -4.33 -20.90 -6.47
C GLY A 297 -4.76 -21.07 -5.02
N ALA A 298 -5.71 -20.28 -4.55
CA ALA A 298 -6.23 -20.33 -3.19
C ALA A 298 -6.96 -21.65 -2.90
N VAL A 299 -7.74 -22.16 -3.87
CA VAL A 299 -8.39 -23.47 -3.76
C VAL A 299 -7.35 -24.59 -3.68
N VAL A 300 -6.33 -24.57 -4.54
CA VAL A 300 -5.25 -25.58 -4.50
C VAL A 300 -4.48 -25.49 -3.18
N ALA A 301 -4.08 -24.28 -2.77
CA ALA A 301 -3.33 -24.01 -1.53
C ALA A 301 -4.08 -24.44 -0.27
N SER A 302 -5.42 -24.43 -0.31
CA SER A 302 -6.28 -24.80 0.81
C SER A 302 -6.90 -26.19 0.72
N SER A 303 -6.61 -26.93 -0.35
CA SER A 303 -7.14 -28.27 -0.59
C SER A 303 -6.55 -29.30 0.39
N PRO A 304 -7.32 -30.32 0.81
CA PRO A 304 -6.80 -31.36 1.72
C PRO A 304 -5.66 -32.20 1.12
N ALA A 305 -5.63 -32.38 -0.21
CA ALA A 305 -4.68 -33.27 -0.87
C ALA A 305 -3.34 -32.58 -1.22
N LEU A 306 -3.41 -31.33 -1.69
CA LEU A 306 -2.24 -30.60 -2.22
C LEU A 306 -1.86 -29.37 -1.39
N GLY A 307 -2.80 -28.85 -0.60
CA GLY A 307 -2.66 -27.62 0.14
C GLY A 307 -1.77 -27.70 1.36
N THR A 308 -1.33 -26.54 1.84
CA THR A 308 -0.47 -26.40 3.03
C THR A 308 -1.16 -25.67 4.18
N VAL A 309 -2.42 -25.25 3.97
CA VAL A 309 -3.25 -24.58 4.96
C VAL A 309 -4.68 -25.08 4.87
N ARG A 310 -5.40 -25.19 5.99
CA ARG A 310 -6.84 -25.48 5.95
C ARG A 310 -7.59 -24.23 5.54
N LEU A 311 -8.60 -24.35 4.65
CA LEU A 311 -9.40 -23.19 4.21
C LEU A 311 -9.93 -22.34 5.37
N LYS A 312 -10.49 -22.98 6.41
CA LYS A 312 -10.98 -22.28 7.61
C LYS A 312 -9.90 -21.45 8.31
N ASP A 313 -8.66 -21.92 8.34
CA ASP A 313 -7.56 -21.19 8.97
C ASP A 313 -7.03 -20.09 8.05
N ALA A 314 -7.01 -20.32 6.74
CA ALA A 314 -6.65 -19.30 5.76
C ALA A 314 -7.64 -18.14 5.75
N LEU A 315 -8.95 -18.40 5.78
CA LEU A 315 -10.00 -17.38 5.81
C LEU A 315 -9.94 -16.48 7.06
N LYS A 316 -9.39 -16.97 8.17
CA LYS A 316 -9.15 -16.14 9.37
C LYS A 316 -8.06 -15.08 9.16
N THR A 317 -7.17 -15.27 8.19
CA THR A 317 -6.09 -14.32 7.89
C THR A 317 -6.54 -13.19 6.98
N VAL A 318 -7.72 -13.34 6.34
CA VAL A 318 -8.28 -12.34 5.45
C VAL A 318 -8.75 -11.13 6.27
N PRO A 319 -8.28 -9.90 5.94
CA PRO A 319 -8.68 -8.70 6.67
C PRO A 319 -10.05 -8.21 6.19
N TRP A 320 -11.13 -8.82 6.70
CA TRP A 320 -12.51 -8.49 6.31
C TRP A 320 -12.84 -7.00 6.43
N SER A 321 -12.29 -6.31 7.44
CA SER A 321 -12.43 -4.85 7.58
C SER A 321 -11.87 -4.08 6.37
N LEU A 322 -10.70 -4.47 5.84
CA LEU A 322 -10.13 -3.83 4.65
C LEU A 322 -10.98 -4.08 3.39
N LEU A 323 -11.60 -5.26 3.28
CA LEU A 323 -12.48 -5.59 2.15
C LEU A 323 -13.76 -4.76 2.19
N LEU A 324 -14.40 -4.66 3.37
CA LEU A 324 -15.59 -3.83 3.58
C LEU A 324 -15.27 -2.34 3.36
N PHE A 325 -14.10 -1.89 3.82
CA PHE A 325 -13.60 -0.54 3.58
C PHE A 325 -13.42 -0.26 2.09
N MET A 326 -12.80 -1.19 1.34
CA MET A 326 -12.59 -1.05 -0.10
C MET A 326 -13.93 -1.00 -0.85
N ALA A 327 -14.85 -1.92 -0.54
CA ALA A 327 -16.19 -1.95 -1.10
C ALA A 327 -16.94 -0.61 -0.89
N ALA A 328 -17.00 -0.13 0.34
CA ALA A 328 -17.68 1.13 0.66
C ALA A 328 -17.03 2.34 -0.03
N THR A 329 -15.70 2.39 -0.11
CA THR A 329 -14.99 3.51 -0.78
C THR A 329 -15.09 3.45 -2.30
N MET A 330 -15.23 2.26 -2.89
CA MET A 330 -15.61 2.10 -4.30
C MET A 330 -17.02 2.66 -4.55
N ALA A 331 -17.99 2.34 -3.69
CA ALA A 331 -19.35 2.87 -3.79
C ALA A 331 -19.38 4.40 -3.65
N MET A 332 -18.56 4.97 -2.76
CA MET A 332 -18.34 6.41 -2.68
C MET A 332 -17.75 6.98 -3.99
N GLY A 333 -16.82 6.28 -4.62
CA GLY A 333 -16.26 6.65 -5.92
C GLY A 333 -17.32 6.73 -7.02
N VAL A 334 -18.21 5.73 -7.10
CA VAL A 334 -19.37 5.72 -8.01
C VAL A 334 -20.27 6.92 -7.75
N ALA A 335 -20.62 7.18 -6.49
CA ALA A 335 -21.42 8.36 -6.12
C ALA A 335 -20.78 9.68 -6.57
N LEU A 336 -19.45 9.81 -6.45
CA LEU A 336 -18.72 11.01 -6.88
C LEU A 336 -18.79 11.25 -8.40
N ALA A 337 -18.75 10.17 -9.18
CA ALA A 337 -18.87 10.23 -10.64
C ALA A 337 -20.31 10.51 -11.08
N ASP A 338 -21.28 9.71 -10.61
CA ASP A 338 -22.66 9.70 -11.08
C ASP A 338 -23.44 10.95 -10.65
N SER A 339 -23.17 11.46 -9.44
CA SER A 339 -23.80 12.69 -8.94
C SER A 339 -23.38 13.94 -9.69
N GLY A 340 -22.30 13.88 -10.49
CA GLY A 340 -21.69 15.04 -11.14
C GLY A 340 -20.78 15.87 -10.24
N ALA A 341 -20.56 15.47 -8.97
CA ALA A 341 -19.64 16.14 -8.05
C ALA A 341 -18.22 16.24 -8.60
N ALA A 342 -17.70 15.16 -9.19
CA ALA A 342 -16.39 15.14 -9.84
C ALA A 342 -16.27 16.21 -10.95
N LYS A 343 -17.28 16.33 -11.81
CA LYS A 343 -17.31 17.31 -12.91
C LYS A 343 -17.36 18.74 -12.38
N TRP A 344 -18.10 18.97 -11.30
CA TRP A 344 -18.19 20.30 -10.68
C TRP A 344 -16.86 20.73 -10.06
N LEU A 345 -16.17 19.84 -9.34
CA LEU A 345 -14.85 20.12 -8.75
C LEU A 345 -13.83 20.55 -9.82
N VAL A 346 -13.91 19.91 -10.99
CA VAL A 346 -13.10 20.24 -12.18
C VAL A 346 -13.44 21.62 -12.74
N GLY A 347 -14.72 21.97 -12.83
CA GLY A 347 -15.17 23.25 -13.40
C GLY A 347 -14.66 24.49 -12.64
N GLY A 348 -14.21 24.33 -11.39
CA GLY A 348 -13.57 25.38 -10.61
C GLY A 348 -12.08 25.59 -10.90
N LEU A 349 -11.44 24.74 -11.71
CA LEU A 349 -10.03 24.88 -12.07
C LEU A 349 -9.83 26.00 -13.12
N PRO A 350 -8.67 26.68 -13.14
CA PRO A 350 -8.40 27.75 -14.09
C PRO A 350 -8.54 27.29 -15.54
N THR A 351 -9.28 28.06 -16.35
CA THR A 351 -9.57 27.79 -17.77
C THR A 351 -8.35 27.90 -18.70
N GLY A 352 -7.23 28.46 -18.23
CA GLY A 352 -5.97 28.57 -18.97
C GLY A 352 -5.14 27.28 -19.04
N GLY A 353 -5.63 26.19 -18.44
CA GLY A 353 -4.91 24.92 -18.31
C GLY A 353 -3.83 24.98 -17.22
N VAL A 354 -3.72 23.92 -16.43
CA VAL A 354 -2.60 23.74 -15.50
C VAL A 354 -1.52 22.97 -16.25
N PRO A 355 -0.25 23.45 -16.29
CA PRO A 355 0.83 22.67 -16.89
C PRO A 355 0.86 21.25 -16.31
N PRO A 356 0.83 20.20 -17.14
CA PRO A 356 0.69 18.82 -16.66
C PRO A 356 1.77 18.42 -15.63
N ALA A 357 3.00 18.91 -15.80
CA ALA A 357 4.09 18.71 -14.84
C ALA A 357 3.83 19.39 -13.48
N LEU A 358 3.25 20.60 -13.49
CA LEU A 358 2.85 21.29 -12.25
C LEU A 358 1.71 20.54 -11.56
N PHE A 359 0.71 20.09 -12.32
CA PHE A 359 -0.38 19.27 -11.79
C PHE A 359 0.15 18.02 -11.09
N LEU A 360 1.00 17.24 -11.77
CA LEU A 360 1.60 16.04 -11.19
C LEU A 360 2.46 16.36 -9.97
N THR A 361 3.23 17.45 -10.00
CA THR A 361 4.06 17.87 -8.86
C THR A 361 3.18 18.17 -7.64
N VAL A 362 2.08 18.90 -7.79
CA VAL A 362 1.14 19.19 -6.70
C VAL A 362 0.53 17.89 -6.16
N VAL A 363 0.06 17.00 -7.05
CA VAL A 363 -0.50 15.69 -6.67
C VAL A 363 0.52 14.88 -5.85
N ILE A 364 1.77 14.81 -6.31
CA ILE A 364 2.85 14.05 -5.66
C ILE A 364 3.17 14.66 -4.29
N VAL A 365 3.36 15.98 -4.20
CA VAL A 365 3.69 16.66 -2.93
C VAL A 365 2.58 16.46 -1.90
N VAL A 366 1.33 16.67 -2.30
CA VAL A 366 0.16 16.46 -1.43
C VAL A 366 0.07 15.00 -0.98
N SER A 367 0.24 14.05 -1.92
CA SER A 367 0.17 12.62 -1.62
C SER A 367 1.30 12.15 -0.72
N THR A 368 2.53 12.64 -0.93
CA THR A 368 3.67 12.37 -0.04
C THR A 368 3.42 12.93 1.36
N ALA A 369 2.83 14.12 1.50
CA ALA A 369 2.53 14.72 2.79
C ALA A 369 1.28 14.13 3.49
N ALA A 370 0.41 13.42 2.76
CA ALA A 370 -0.89 12.99 3.27
C ALA A 370 -0.82 12.07 4.50
N HIS A 371 0.28 11.33 4.70
CA HIS A 371 0.47 10.47 5.88
C HIS A 371 0.57 11.24 7.22
N LEU A 372 0.80 12.56 7.17
CA LEU A 372 0.79 13.44 8.35
C LEU A 372 -0.62 13.68 8.89
N VAL A 373 -1.62 13.52 8.02
CA VAL A 373 -3.02 13.85 8.27
C VAL A 373 -3.86 12.57 8.31
N LEU A 374 -3.63 11.65 7.37
CA LEU A 374 -4.31 10.37 7.25
C LEU A 374 -3.32 9.23 7.49
N GLN A 375 -3.42 8.56 8.64
CA GLN A 375 -2.46 7.53 9.05
C GLN A 375 -2.56 6.25 8.22
N SER A 376 -3.77 5.87 7.80
CA SER A 376 -4.02 4.67 7.02
C SER A 376 -3.69 4.86 5.54
N ARG A 377 -2.87 3.96 4.99
CA ARG A 377 -2.50 3.98 3.55
C ARG A 377 -3.72 3.79 2.66
N SER A 378 -4.61 2.88 3.04
CA SER A 378 -5.85 2.64 2.30
C SER A 378 -6.76 3.88 2.37
N ALA A 379 -6.93 4.48 3.56
CA ALA A 379 -7.70 5.73 3.72
C ALA A 379 -7.15 6.87 2.85
N ARG A 380 -5.82 7.05 2.79
CA ARG A 380 -5.20 8.03 1.90
C ARG A 380 -5.61 7.82 0.43
N SER A 381 -5.59 6.60 -0.06
CA SER A 381 -5.91 6.32 -1.45
C SER A 381 -7.41 6.49 -1.73
N SER A 382 -8.26 6.07 -0.81
CA SER A 382 -9.72 6.25 -0.93
C SER A 382 -10.15 7.72 -0.93
N VAL A 383 -9.42 8.61 -0.24
CA VAL A 383 -9.66 10.06 -0.29
C VAL A 383 -9.06 10.69 -1.54
N LEU A 384 -7.77 10.44 -1.78
CA LEU A 384 -7.01 11.19 -2.78
C LEU A 384 -7.31 10.74 -4.20
N VAL A 385 -7.35 9.42 -4.47
CA VAL A 385 -7.42 8.92 -5.85
C VAL A 385 -8.70 9.37 -6.58
N PRO A 386 -9.91 9.30 -6.01
CA PRO A 386 -11.11 9.80 -6.71
C PRO A 386 -11.01 11.27 -7.09
N LEU A 387 -10.49 12.12 -6.18
CA LEU A 387 -10.30 13.55 -6.41
C LEU A 387 -9.22 13.83 -7.46
N VAL A 388 -8.10 13.10 -7.39
CA VAL A 388 -6.98 13.22 -8.34
C VAL A 388 -7.40 12.78 -9.75
N VAL A 389 -8.13 11.68 -9.87
CA VAL A 389 -8.62 11.18 -11.17
C VAL A 389 -9.60 12.18 -11.78
N ALA A 390 -10.57 12.68 -11.01
CA ALA A 390 -11.50 13.71 -11.46
C ALA A 390 -10.74 14.96 -11.94
N ALA A 391 -9.83 15.49 -11.12
CA ALA A 391 -9.04 16.67 -11.44
C ALA A 391 -8.14 16.47 -12.67
N ALA A 392 -7.57 15.28 -12.85
CA ALA A 392 -6.73 14.95 -14.00
C ALA A 392 -7.51 15.00 -15.31
N VAL A 393 -8.70 14.39 -15.35
CA VAL A 393 -9.61 14.45 -16.51
C VAL A 393 -9.92 15.89 -16.88
N GLY A 394 -10.20 16.72 -15.87
CA GLY A 394 -10.46 18.15 -16.05
C GLY A 394 -9.29 18.97 -16.55
N ALA A 395 -8.09 18.66 -16.07
CA ALA A 395 -6.86 19.35 -16.45
C ALA A 395 -6.25 18.84 -17.77
N GLY A 396 -6.87 17.86 -18.44
CA GLY A 396 -6.31 17.21 -19.64
C GLY A 396 -5.08 16.34 -19.34
N VAL A 397 -4.84 16.01 -18.07
CA VAL A 397 -3.77 15.11 -17.63
C VAL A 397 -4.26 13.67 -17.69
N ASN A 398 -3.39 12.74 -18.08
CA ASN A 398 -3.75 11.34 -18.09
C ASN A 398 -4.14 10.85 -16.67
N PRO A 399 -5.39 10.42 -16.44
CA PRO A 399 -5.85 9.99 -15.11
C PRO A 399 -5.10 8.75 -14.61
N VAL A 400 -4.59 7.90 -15.50
CA VAL A 400 -3.75 6.75 -15.14
C VAL A 400 -2.44 7.23 -14.51
N ALA A 401 -1.75 8.17 -15.18
CA ALA A 401 -0.50 8.74 -14.68
C ALA A 401 -0.69 9.43 -13.32
N ALA A 402 -1.77 10.22 -13.19
CA ALA A 402 -2.08 10.94 -11.97
C ALA A 402 -2.43 9.99 -10.79
N ALA A 403 -3.25 8.96 -11.05
CA ALA A 403 -3.61 7.97 -10.05
C ALA A 403 -2.39 7.16 -9.57
N LEU A 404 -1.55 6.69 -10.50
CA LEU A 404 -0.31 5.99 -10.17
C LEU A 404 0.68 6.87 -9.39
N ALA A 405 0.85 8.13 -9.80
CA ALA A 405 1.70 9.09 -9.10
C ALA A 405 1.21 9.35 -7.67
N SER A 406 -0.09 9.60 -7.51
CA SER A 406 -0.72 9.77 -6.19
C SER A 406 -0.50 8.55 -5.30
N THR A 407 -0.79 7.35 -5.81
CA THR A 407 -0.70 6.11 -5.04
C THR A 407 0.73 5.73 -4.68
N ALA A 408 1.68 5.90 -5.60
CA ALA A 408 3.10 5.69 -5.32
C ALA A 408 3.62 6.68 -4.26
N ALA A 409 3.29 7.97 -4.40
CA ALA A 409 3.68 9.02 -3.46
C ALA A 409 3.06 8.84 -2.08
N ALA A 410 1.78 8.47 -2.00
CA ALA A 410 1.06 8.15 -0.74
C ALA A 410 1.59 6.88 -0.04
N GLY A 411 2.41 6.09 -0.75
CA GLY A 411 3.18 5.00 -0.20
C GLY A 411 4.27 5.44 0.78
N PHE A 412 4.69 6.71 0.75
CA PHE A 412 5.62 7.27 1.72
C PHE A 412 4.96 7.44 3.10
N CYS A 413 5.51 6.79 4.13
CA CYS A 413 4.94 6.79 5.50
C CYS A 413 6.00 6.98 6.61
N HIS A 414 7.15 7.58 6.32
CA HIS A 414 8.33 7.45 7.18
C HIS A 414 8.52 8.61 8.17
N THR A 415 7.51 9.44 8.45
CA THR A 415 7.68 10.60 9.33
C THR A 415 7.33 10.31 10.79
N LEU A 416 6.25 9.58 11.05
CA LEU A 416 5.80 9.23 12.40
C LEU A 416 5.63 7.70 12.50
N PRO A 417 5.89 7.08 13.66
CA PRO A 417 5.67 5.64 13.81
C PRO A 417 4.24 5.22 13.44
N ALA A 418 3.24 6.00 13.88
CA ALA A 418 1.83 5.77 13.58
C ALA A 418 1.45 5.89 12.10
N SER A 419 2.33 6.39 11.22
CA SER A 419 2.04 6.58 9.80
C SER A 419 1.93 5.27 9.02
N ALA A 420 2.44 4.15 9.56
CA ALA A 420 2.17 2.82 9.01
C ALA A 420 2.46 1.70 10.01
N LYS A 421 1.63 0.64 9.98
CA LYS A 421 1.78 -0.55 10.84
C LYS A 421 3.18 -1.18 10.82
N PRO A 422 3.87 -1.34 9.66
CA PRO A 422 5.24 -1.84 9.65
C PRO A 422 6.19 -0.97 10.47
N VAL A 423 6.07 0.37 10.37
CA VAL A 423 6.96 1.30 11.09
C VAL A 423 6.79 1.07 12.60
N THR A 424 5.56 1.15 13.12
CA THR A 424 5.26 0.84 14.52
C THR A 424 5.80 -0.53 14.96
N LEU A 425 5.54 -1.58 14.15
CA LEU A 425 5.93 -2.96 14.49
C LEU A 425 7.45 -3.10 14.72
N PHE A 426 8.27 -2.45 13.90
CA PHE A 426 9.73 -2.51 14.02
C PHE A 426 10.30 -1.46 14.99
N ALA A 427 9.50 -0.49 15.45
CA ALA A 427 9.87 0.43 16.53
C ALA A 427 9.66 -0.20 17.91
N GLU A 428 8.56 -0.92 18.10
CA GLU A 428 8.08 -1.37 19.42
C GLU A 428 8.36 -2.85 19.66
N ILE A 429 9.64 -3.22 19.69
CA ILE A 429 10.09 -4.60 19.94
C ILE A 429 10.65 -4.73 21.36
N PRO A 430 9.97 -5.45 22.28
CA PRO A 430 10.44 -5.63 23.64
C PRO A 430 11.87 -6.19 23.70
N GLY A 431 12.72 -5.59 24.53
CA GLY A 431 14.09 -6.05 24.77
C GLY A 431 15.09 -5.82 23.62
N THR A 432 14.66 -5.21 22.50
CA THR A 432 15.54 -4.91 21.36
C THR A 432 15.78 -3.41 21.23
N PRO A 433 17.02 -2.92 21.16
CA PRO A 433 17.30 -1.49 21.00
C PRO A 433 17.06 -1.03 19.55
N THR A 434 15.82 -0.66 19.25
CA THR A 434 15.35 -0.18 17.93
C THR A 434 15.56 1.33 17.75
N TYR A 435 15.06 1.89 16.65
CA TYR A 435 15.19 3.30 16.30
C TYR A 435 14.25 4.20 17.10
N THR A 436 14.65 5.46 17.27
CA THR A 436 13.83 6.48 17.93
C THR A 436 13.02 7.29 16.92
N PRO A 437 11.97 8.03 17.35
CA PRO A 437 11.26 8.96 16.47
C PRO A 437 12.19 9.99 15.79
N ARG A 438 13.30 10.38 16.44
CA ARG A 438 14.28 11.29 15.85
C ARG A 438 15.06 10.65 14.71
N ASP A 439 15.41 9.37 14.83
CA ASP A 439 16.09 8.63 13.77
C ASP A 439 15.18 8.48 12.54
N LEU A 440 13.90 8.19 12.79
CA LEU A 440 12.88 8.12 11.76
C LEU A 440 12.69 9.48 11.04
N LEU A 441 12.62 10.58 11.78
CA LEU A 441 12.53 11.93 11.19
C LEU A 441 13.76 12.31 10.35
N ARG A 442 14.97 11.93 10.78
CA ARG A 442 16.21 12.14 10.00
C ARG A 442 16.17 11.37 8.68
N LEU A 443 15.70 10.13 8.72
CA LEU A 443 15.49 9.34 7.51
C LEU A 443 14.41 9.96 6.61
N SER A 444 13.29 10.41 7.20
CA SER A 444 12.20 11.09 6.49
C SER A 444 12.67 12.33 5.73
N ALA A 445 13.52 13.16 6.34
CA ALA A 445 14.04 14.37 5.72
C ALA A 445 14.82 14.10 4.42
N VAL A 446 15.40 12.91 4.29
CA VAL A 446 16.08 12.46 3.05
C VAL A 446 15.10 11.75 2.12
N LEU A 447 14.31 10.81 2.64
CA LEU A 447 13.45 9.95 1.83
C LEU A 447 12.24 10.67 1.24
N ALA A 448 11.67 11.67 1.92
CA ALA A 448 10.50 12.39 1.42
C ALA A 448 10.79 13.11 0.09
N PRO A 449 11.78 14.01 -0.01
CA PRO A 449 12.09 14.67 -1.29
C PRO A 449 12.60 13.68 -2.34
N LEU A 450 13.38 12.67 -1.93
CA LEU A 450 13.86 11.62 -2.83
C LEU A 450 12.69 10.85 -3.46
N THR A 451 11.73 10.40 -2.66
CA THR A 451 10.58 9.62 -3.15
C THR A 451 9.70 10.48 -4.05
N ALA A 452 9.42 11.73 -3.66
CA ALA A 452 8.65 12.65 -4.49
C ALA A 452 9.33 12.92 -5.84
N ALA A 453 10.65 13.17 -5.85
CA ALA A 453 11.43 13.38 -7.06
C ALA A 453 11.45 12.12 -7.96
N LEU A 454 11.60 10.93 -7.36
CA LEU A 454 11.56 9.67 -8.11
C LEU A 454 10.18 9.42 -8.73
N VAL A 455 9.10 9.63 -7.99
CA VAL A 455 7.74 9.47 -8.54
C VAL A 455 7.52 10.47 -9.69
N LEU A 456 7.96 11.72 -9.53
CA LEU A 456 7.86 12.72 -10.59
C LEU A 456 8.67 12.31 -11.83
N LEU A 457 9.94 11.89 -11.64
CA LEU A 457 10.80 11.39 -12.71
C LEU A 457 10.14 10.23 -13.46
N PHE A 458 9.58 9.27 -12.74
CA PHE A 458 8.89 8.13 -13.32
C PHE A 458 7.66 8.57 -14.11
N ALA A 459 6.85 9.47 -13.53
CA ALA A 459 5.65 9.98 -14.18
C ALA A 459 5.94 10.74 -15.48
N VAL A 460 7.03 11.49 -15.56
CA VAL A 460 7.36 12.32 -16.73
C VAL A 460 8.27 11.64 -17.76
N ALA A 461 9.11 10.67 -17.35
CA ALA A 461 10.13 10.09 -18.21
C ALA A 461 10.05 8.57 -18.40
N VAL A 462 9.54 7.82 -17.42
CA VAL A 462 9.56 6.34 -17.45
C VAL A 462 8.22 5.75 -17.86
N TRP A 463 7.10 6.26 -17.31
CA TRP A 463 5.77 5.78 -17.64
C TRP A 463 5.28 6.14 -19.05
N PRO A 464 5.62 7.32 -19.64
CA PRO A 464 5.24 7.63 -21.01
C PRO A 464 5.68 6.60 -22.06
N PRO A 465 6.97 6.17 -22.13
CA PRO A 465 7.36 5.12 -23.08
C PRO A 465 6.77 3.74 -22.77
N LEU A 466 6.21 3.53 -21.57
CA LEU A 466 5.50 2.31 -21.18
C LEU A 466 3.99 2.36 -21.48
N GLY A 467 3.51 3.38 -22.20
CA GLY A 467 2.11 3.49 -22.61
C GLY A 467 1.24 4.39 -21.72
N VAL A 468 1.84 5.10 -20.77
CA VAL A 468 1.12 6.01 -19.85
C VAL A 468 1.67 7.44 -20.02
N PRO A 469 1.30 8.16 -21.10
CA PRO A 469 1.76 9.53 -21.34
C PRO A 469 1.19 10.49 -20.29
N VAL A 470 1.87 11.61 -20.05
CA VAL A 470 1.44 12.63 -19.08
C VAL A 470 0.17 13.36 -19.54
N VAL A 471 0.06 13.60 -20.84
CA VAL A 471 -1.09 14.27 -21.48
C VAL A 471 -1.78 13.26 -22.38
N ARG A 472 -3.11 13.36 -22.49
CA ARG A 472 -3.89 12.54 -23.43
C ARG A 472 -3.77 13.03 -24.86
#